data_AF-A0A6I5CK58-F1
#
_entry.id   AF-A0A6I5CK58-F1
#
_cell.length_a   1.000
_cell.length_b   1.000
_cell.length_c   1.000
_cell.angle_alpha   90.00
_cell.angle_beta   90.00
_cell.angle_gamma   90.00
#
_symmetry.space_group_name_H-M   'P 1'
#
loop_
_entity.id
_entity.type
_entity.pdbx_description
1 polymer ?
#
loop_
_entity_poly.entity_id
_entity_poly.type
_entity_poly.pdbx_seq_one_letter_code
_entity_poly.pdbx_strand_id
1 'polypeptide(L)'
;DLVTRTAEGRTVLLSTHQTEDVAMLCNHVIVMAGGRIRFEGTPAALTAQAAGRVWSGTERDPAARAGWRTGTGDFRNVGDPPEGARLLEPTLEDGYLLALDDSGSKAAA
;
A
#
# COMPACT_ATOMS: atom_id res chain seq x y z
N ASP A 1 4.33 21.02 -8.33
CA ASP A 1 4.32 22.20 -9.21
C ASP A 1 4.52 21.86 -10.68
N LEU A 2 5.65 21.27 -11.12
CA LEU A 2 5.83 20.87 -12.54
C LEU A 2 4.77 19.86 -13.04
N VAL A 3 4.53 18.79 -12.29
CA VAL A 3 3.56 17.75 -12.66
C VAL A 3 2.15 18.34 -12.71
N THR A 4 1.78 19.10 -11.69
CA THR A 4 0.46 19.73 -11.54
C THR A 4 0.14 20.70 -12.69
N ARG A 5 1.09 21.58 -13.05
CA ARG A 5 0.94 22.49 -14.21
C ARG A 5 0.91 21.76 -15.55
N THR A 6 1.66 20.67 -15.68
CA THR A 6 1.70 19.89 -16.93
C THR A 6 0.38 19.12 -17.15
N ALA A 7 -0.29 18.74 -16.07
CA ALA A 7 -1.55 17.99 -16.08
C ALA A 7 -2.77 18.83 -16.46
N GLU A 8 -2.70 20.16 -16.42
CA GLU A 8 -3.82 21.01 -16.83
C GLU A 8 -4.22 20.73 -18.29
N GLY A 9 -5.43 20.19 -18.48
CA GLY A 9 -5.98 19.85 -19.79
C GLY A 9 -5.34 18.63 -20.47
N ARG A 10 -4.54 17.82 -19.76
CA ARG A 10 -3.86 16.64 -20.32
C ARG A 10 -4.00 15.42 -19.41
N THR A 11 -4.02 14.24 -20.02
CA THR A 11 -3.84 12.98 -19.28
C THR A 11 -2.34 12.79 -19.00
N VAL A 12 -1.99 12.59 -17.73
CA VAL A 12 -0.61 12.32 -17.30
C VAL A 12 -0.56 10.93 -16.68
N LEU A 13 0.39 10.11 -17.14
CA LEU A 13 0.73 8.85 -16.51
C LEU A 13 1.97 9.05 -15.64
N LEU A 14 1.82 8.87 -14.32
CA LEU A 14 2.92 8.87 -13.36
C LEU A 14 3.21 7.44 -12.92
N SER A 15 4.44 6.99 -13.10
CA SER A 15 4.93 5.72 -12.57
C SER A 15 6.00 6.00 -11.52
N THR A 16 5.71 5.70 -10.27
CA THR A 16 6.62 5.90 -9.13
C THR A 16 6.44 4.78 -8.11
N HIS A 17 7.45 4.56 -7.28
CA HIS A 17 7.37 3.72 -6.09
C HIS A 17 7.11 4.54 -4.82
N GLN A 18 7.17 5.88 -4.90
CA GLN A 18 6.89 6.78 -3.79
C GLN A 18 5.38 6.94 -3.66
N THR A 19 4.78 6.22 -2.71
CA THR A 19 3.33 6.20 -2.55
C THR A 19 2.77 7.53 -2.03
N GLU A 20 3.58 8.31 -1.33
CA GLU A 20 3.23 9.66 -0.88
C GLU A 20 2.97 10.60 -2.07
N ASP A 21 3.79 10.53 -3.11
CA ASP A 21 3.59 11.31 -4.34
C ASP A 21 2.27 10.93 -5.02
N VAL A 22 1.95 9.64 -5.05
CA VAL A 22 0.68 9.14 -5.62
C VAL A 22 -0.51 9.67 -4.82
N ALA A 23 -0.43 9.64 -3.49
CA ALA A 23 -1.49 10.15 -2.62
C ALA A 23 -1.73 11.65 -2.83
N MET A 24 -0.69 12.42 -3.17
CA MET A 24 -0.77 13.88 -3.34
C MET A 24 -1.13 14.32 -4.77
N LEU A 25 -0.71 13.58 -5.79
CA LEU A 25 -0.77 14.03 -7.19
C LEU A 25 -1.81 13.28 -8.02
N CYS A 26 -2.19 12.07 -7.64
CA CYS A 26 -3.05 11.20 -8.45
C CYS A 26 -4.47 11.18 -7.91
N ASN A 27 -5.45 11.18 -8.82
CA ASN A 27 -6.86 10.91 -8.51
C ASN A 27 -7.26 9.45 -8.81
N HIS A 28 -6.42 8.74 -9.56
CA HIS A 28 -6.59 7.35 -9.97
C HIS A 28 -5.25 6.63 -9.85
N VAL A 29 -5.28 5.39 -9.39
CA VAL A 29 -4.09 4.54 -9.19
C VAL A 29 -4.35 3.14 -9.74
N ILE A 30 -3.34 2.61 -10.41
CA ILE A 30 -3.31 1.23 -10.89
C ILE A 30 -2.09 0.58 -10.24
N VAL A 31 -2.31 -0.54 -9.54
CA VAL A 31 -1.22 -1.38 -9.02
C VAL A 31 -1.06 -2.56 -9.97
N MET A 32 0.16 -2.75 -10.47
CA MET A 32 0.50 -3.87 -11.35
C MET A 32 1.57 -4.77 -10.72
N ALA A 33 1.37 -6.07 -10.81
CA ALA A 33 2.37 -7.06 -10.40
C ALA A 33 2.30 -8.30 -11.30
N GLY A 34 3.45 -8.74 -11.84
CA GLY A 34 3.53 -9.91 -12.72
C GLY A 34 2.79 -9.73 -14.05
N GLY A 35 2.81 -8.51 -14.62
CA GLY A 35 2.14 -8.20 -15.88
C GLY A 35 0.61 -8.14 -15.80
N ARG A 36 0.04 -8.11 -14.58
CA ARG A 36 -1.41 -8.03 -14.34
C ARG A 36 -1.76 -6.85 -13.46
N ILE A 37 -2.92 -6.24 -13.71
CA ILE A 37 -3.54 -5.26 -12.81
C ILE A 37 -4.05 -6.01 -11.57
N ARG A 38 -3.58 -5.60 -10.40
CA ARG A 38 -3.98 -6.13 -9.09
C ARG A 38 -4.98 -5.24 -8.39
N PHE A 39 -4.93 -3.95 -8.68
CA PHE A 39 -5.86 -2.95 -8.18
C PHE A 39 -6.01 -1.84 -9.21
N GLU A 40 -7.22 -1.30 -9.31
CA GLU A 40 -7.55 -0.12 -10.10
C GLU A 40 -8.63 0.67 -9.35
N GLY A 41 -8.42 1.98 -9.17
CA GLY A 41 -9.37 2.83 -8.46
C GLY A 41 -8.75 4.11 -7.94
N THR A 42 -9.30 4.67 -6.86
CA THR A 42 -8.77 5.89 -6.24
C THR A 42 -7.72 5.57 -5.16
N PRO A 43 -6.83 6.52 -4.81
CA PRO A 43 -5.93 6.34 -3.66
C PRO A 43 -6.65 6.03 -2.35
N ALA A 44 -7.82 6.64 -2.12
CA ALA A 44 -8.66 6.36 -0.96
C ALA A 44 -9.17 4.91 -0.95
N ALA A 45 -9.60 4.39 -2.12
CA ALA A 45 -10.04 3.00 -2.24
C ALA A 45 -8.87 2.01 -2.05
N LEU A 46 -7.65 2.34 -2.51
CA LEU A 46 -6.47 1.51 -2.25
C LEU A 46 -6.12 1.49 -0.76
N THR A 47 -6.13 2.65 -0.11
CA THR A 47 -5.89 2.78 1.34
C THR A 47 -6.90 1.96 2.15
N ALA A 48 -8.18 1.98 1.74
CA ALA A 48 -9.24 1.23 2.40
C ALA A 48 -9.04 -0.30 2.35
N GLN A 49 -8.27 -0.85 1.40
CA GLN A 49 -7.93 -2.27 1.36
C GLN A 49 -7.10 -2.72 2.58
N ALA A 50 -6.43 -1.79 3.26
CA ALA A 50 -5.64 -2.04 4.45
C ALA A 50 -6.40 -1.79 5.76
N ALA A 51 -7.68 -1.42 5.71
CA ALA A 51 -8.49 -1.21 6.91
C ALA A 51 -8.53 -2.48 7.77
N GLY A 52 -8.15 -2.36 9.05
CA GLY A 52 -8.09 -3.49 9.99
C GLY A 52 -6.97 -4.49 9.72
N ARG A 53 -6.01 -4.16 8.84
CA ARG A 53 -4.90 -5.04 8.42
C ARG A 53 -3.53 -4.50 8.78
N VAL A 54 -3.51 -3.44 9.58
CA VAL A 54 -2.30 -2.75 10.00
C VAL A 54 -2.30 -2.62 11.50
N TRP A 55 -1.20 -3.01 12.13
CA TRP A 55 -1.07 -2.96 13.59
C TRP A 55 0.34 -2.57 14.02
N SER A 56 0.44 -2.11 15.26
CA SER A 56 1.70 -1.81 15.90
C SER A 56 2.19 -2.99 16.75
N GLY A 57 3.50 -3.22 16.76
CA GLY A 57 4.15 -4.18 17.65
C GLY A 57 5.48 -3.63 18.20
N THR A 58 6.02 -4.26 19.25
CA THR A 58 7.36 -3.96 19.76
C THR A 58 8.47 -4.59 18.90
N GLU A 59 8.10 -5.53 18.03
CA GLU A 59 8.97 -6.20 17.07
C GLU A 59 8.25 -6.41 15.73
N ARG A 60 9.01 -6.78 14.69
CA ARG A 60 8.43 -7.19 13.41
C ARG A 60 7.75 -8.54 13.61
N ASP A 61 6.45 -8.61 13.33
CA ASP A 61 5.72 -9.86 13.38
C ASP A 61 6.19 -10.78 12.23
N PRO A 62 6.64 -12.01 12.50
CA PRO A 62 7.05 -12.96 11.47
C PRO A 62 5.94 -13.34 10.50
N ALA A 63 4.68 -13.32 10.95
CA ALA A 63 3.50 -13.63 10.15
C ALA A 63 2.99 -12.42 9.35
N ALA A 64 3.48 -11.20 9.65
CA ALA A 64 3.14 -10.03 8.85
C ALA A 64 3.74 -10.14 7.45
N ARG A 65 2.93 -9.75 6.46
CA ARG A 65 3.33 -9.71 5.06
C ARG A 65 4.43 -8.67 4.83
N ALA A 66 4.30 -7.53 5.48
CA ALA A 66 5.33 -6.50 5.54
C ALA A 66 5.42 -5.95 6.97
N GLY A 67 6.61 -5.48 7.34
CA GLY A 67 6.78 -4.83 8.63
C GLY A 67 8.12 -4.11 8.72
N TRP A 68 8.10 -2.93 9.33
CA TRP A 68 9.24 -2.05 9.45
C TRP A 68 9.22 -1.29 10.77
N ARG A 69 10.41 -0.84 11.20
CA ARG A 69 10.55 -0.02 12.39
C ARG A 69 10.21 1.43 12.06
N THR A 70 9.34 2.02 12.87
CA THR A 70 8.93 3.42 12.76
C THR A 70 9.94 4.34 13.46
N GLY A 71 9.82 5.65 13.24
CA GLY A 71 10.67 6.66 13.88
C GLY A 71 10.51 6.74 15.41
N THR A 72 9.42 6.20 15.97
CA THR A 72 9.18 6.16 17.42
C THR A 72 9.70 4.89 18.10
N GLY A 73 10.32 3.98 17.34
CA GLY A 73 10.90 2.73 17.85
C GLY A 73 9.96 1.53 17.78
N ASP A 74 8.63 1.75 17.70
CA ASP A 74 7.64 0.71 17.47
C ASP A 74 7.73 0.17 16.03
N PHE A 75 7.21 -1.03 15.78
CA PHE A 75 7.03 -1.59 14.45
C PHE A 75 5.62 -1.35 13.94
N ARG A 76 5.52 -1.04 12.64
CA ARG A 76 4.28 -1.11 11.86
C ARG A 76 4.30 -2.41 11.08
N ASN A 77 3.25 -3.22 11.24
CA ASN A 77 3.08 -4.51 10.59
C ASN A 77 1.82 -4.48 9.71
N VAL A 78 1.88 -5.13 8.55
CA VAL A 78 0.81 -5.16 7.54
C VAL A 78 0.52 -6.62 7.18
N GLY A 79 -0.76 -7.01 7.18
CA GLY A 79 -1.19 -8.39 6.99
C GLY A 79 -2.46 -8.72 7.75
N ASP A 80 -2.50 -9.90 8.36
CA ASP A 80 -3.63 -10.33 9.18
C ASP A 80 -3.22 -10.20 10.66
N PRO A 81 -3.80 -9.25 11.41
CA PRO A 81 -3.34 -8.93 12.76
C PRO A 81 -3.69 -10.05 13.76
N PRO A 82 -2.85 -10.28 14.78
CA PRO A 82 -3.19 -11.19 15.88
C PRO A 82 -4.34 -10.62 16.74
N GLU A 83 -4.99 -11.51 17.50
CA GLU A 83 -6.07 -11.11 18.41
C GLU A 83 -5.58 -10.09 19.44
N GLY A 84 -6.34 -9.01 19.63
CA GLY A 84 -6.01 -7.93 20.57
C GLY A 84 -4.89 -6.99 20.11
N ALA A 85 -4.41 -7.10 18.86
CA ALA A 85 -3.42 -6.19 18.32
C ALA A 85 -3.89 -4.73 18.34
N ARG A 86 -2.98 -3.80 18.63
CA ARG A 86 -3.23 -2.36 18.50
C ARG A 86 -3.24 -1.99 17.02
N LEU A 87 -4.44 -1.88 16.44
CA LEU A 87 -4.62 -1.46 15.05
C LEU A 87 -4.16 -0.02 14.83
N LEU A 88 -3.72 0.25 13.60
CA LEU A 88 -3.30 1.57 13.14
C LEU A 88 -4.18 2.01 11.98
N GLU A 89 -4.32 3.32 11.82
CA GLU A 89 -4.92 3.89 10.61
C GLU A 89 -4.06 3.52 9.38
N PRO A 90 -4.68 3.04 8.29
CA PRO A 90 -3.96 2.65 7.08
C PRO A 90 -3.48 3.87 6.28
N THR A 91 -2.43 3.66 5.50
CA THR A 91 -1.90 4.58 4.50
C THR A 91 -2.02 3.97 3.10
N LEU A 92 -1.72 4.77 2.08
CA LEU A 92 -1.67 4.27 0.70
C LEU A 92 -0.60 3.17 0.54
N GLU A 93 0.52 3.29 1.25
CA GLU A 93 1.62 2.31 1.24
C GLU A 93 1.14 0.93 1.70
N ASP A 94 0.36 0.84 2.79
CA ASP A 94 -0.12 -0.46 3.27
C ASP A 94 -1.06 -1.11 2.25
N GLY A 95 -1.97 -0.31 1.65
CA GLY A 95 -2.86 -0.78 0.59
C GLY A 95 -2.08 -1.30 -0.62
N TYR A 96 -1.04 -0.57 -1.03
CA TYR A 96 -0.13 -0.98 -2.09
C TYR A 96 0.58 -2.30 -1.77
N LEU A 97 1.15 -2.44 -0.58
CA LEU A 97 1.82 -3.68 -0.13
C LEU A 97 0.84 -4.87 -0.09
N LEU A 98 -0.41 -4.63 0.29
CA LEU A 98 -1.44 -5.65 0.27
C LEU A 98 -1.85 -6.07 -1.16
N ALA A 99 -1.84 -5.13 -2.11
CA ALA A 99 -2.17 -5.40 -3.51
C ALA A 99 -1.04 -6.11 -4.29
N LEU A 100 0.22 -5.93 -3.89
CA LEU A 100 1.36 -6.61 -4.53
C LEU A 100 1.34 -8.13 -4.31
N ASP A 101 0.91 -8.57 -3.13
CA ASP A 101 0.94 -9.96 -2.72
C ASP A 101 -0.47 -10.58 -2.71
N ASP A 102 -0.90 -10.94 -3.92
CA ASP A 102 -1.83 -12.06 -4.15
C ASP A 102 -1.16 -13.07 -5.11
N SER A 103 0.15 -13.23 -4.95
CA SER A 103 0.85 -14.40 -5.45
C SER A 103 0.44 -15.56 -4.55
N GLY A 104 -0.79 -16.06 -4.74
CA GLY A 104 -1.05 -17.45 -4.44
C GLY A 104 0.09 -18.23 -5.10
N SER A 105 1.02 -18.72 -4.29
CA SER A 105 1.92 -19.78 -4.68
C SER A 105 1.05 -21.00 -4.96
N LYS A 106 0.41 -21.03 -6.12
CA LYS A 106 0.35 -22.26 -6.88
C LYS A 106 1.75 -22.40 -7.44
N ALA A 107 2.55 -23.20 -6.75
CA ALA A 107 3.62 -23.93 -7.38
C ALA A 107 3.09 -24.44 -8.72
N ALA A 108 3.65 -23.90 -9.81
CA ALA A 108 3.46 -24.49 -11.12
C ALA A 108 4.09 -25.90 -11.05
N ALA A 109 3.30 -26.87 -11.49
CA ALA A 109 3.63 -28.29 -11.57
C ALA A 109 4.89 -28.57 -12.40
#